data_AF-A0A2V9IUI5-F1
#
_entry.id   AF-A0A2V9IUI5-F1
#
_cell.length_a   1.000
_cell.length_b   1.000
_cell.length_c   1.000
_cell.angle_alpha   90.00
_cell.angle_beta   90.00
_cell.angle_gamma   90.00
#
_symmetry.space_group_name_H-M   'P 1'
#
loop_
_entity.id
_entity.type
_entity.pdbx_description
1 polymer ?
#
loop_
_entity_poly.entity_id
_entity_poly.type
_entity_poly.pdbx_seq_one_letter_code
_entity_poly.pdbx_strand_id
1 'polypeptide(L)'
;TSEIYYAQLVEEESTRTVMAALKAVVERKGLFCALYSDRASHFFETPKAGQKVDLDRLTQVGRAMKELGIQMIPAYSPQARGRSERNFGTWQGRLPQELRLAGMRTVEEANRFLREQYIGEFNRRFAVPAVESGTAFVPARRGDLDRVFSLQHERVVNRDNTVQLDQRVWQIEKTLWRGTLAGCRVTLCEHLDGRLSIHYGPHLVAAFSAEGLPARKSGERSRTKQGVV
;
A
#
# COMPACT_ATOMS: atom_id res chain seq x y z
N THR A 1 6.06 23.00 -2.99
CA THR A 1 4.72 23.06 -3.58
C THR A 1 3.69 22.65 -2.53
N SER A 2 2.45 23.12 -2.63
CA SER A 2 1.31 22.60 -1.86
C SER A 2 0.34 21.75 -2.70
N GLU A 3 0.84 21.19 -3.82
CA GLU A 3 0.11 20.27 -4.68
C GLU A 3 -0.43 19.07 -3.90
N ILE A 4 -1.69 18.73 -4.15
CA ILE A 4 -2.34 17.51 -3.70
C ILE A 4 -2.08 16.41 -4.73
N TYR A 5 -1.35 15.38 -4.34
CA TYR A 5 -1.01 14.27 -5.23
C TYR A 5 -2.10 13.18 -5.27
N TYR A 6 -2.87 13.04 -4.20
CA TYR A 6 -3.89 12.00 -4.06
C TYR A 6 -4.96 12.42 -3.03
N ALA A 7 -6.20 12.03 -3.28
CA ALA A 7 -7.31 12.10 -2.34
C ALA A 7 -8.30 10.97 -2.64
N GLN A 8 -8.88 10.40 -1.58
CA GLN A 8 -9.89 9.36 -1.67
C GLN A 8 -10.80 9.43 -0.45
N LEU A 9 -12.10 9.24 -0.67
CA LEU A 9 -13.09 8.95 0.36
C LEU A 9 -13.12 7.46 0.64
N VAL A 10 -13.03 7.12 1.91
CA VAL A 10 -13.11 5.75 2.45
C VAL A 10 -14.05 5.76 3.64
N GLU A 11 -14.70 4.63 3.91
CA GLU A 11 -15.58 4.50 5.08
C GLU A 11 -14.81 4.67 6.39
N GLU A 12 -13.64 4.04 6.48
CA GLU A 12 -12.73 4.13 7.61
C GLU A 12 -11.28 4.16 7.12
N GLU A 13 -10.47 5.02 7.74
CA GLU A 13 -9.03 5.04 7.50
C GLU A 13 -8.38 3.81 8.13
N SER A 14 -7.68 3.02 7.32
CA SER A 14 -6.98 1.82 7.75
C SER A 14 -5.59 1.75 7.13
N THR A 15 -4.77 0.83 7.64
CA THR A 15 -3.47 0.50 7.03
C THR A 15 -3.59 0.22 5.53
N ARG A 16 -4.64 -0.48 5.08
CA ARG A 16 -4.85 -0.81 3.66
C ARG A 16 -5.14 0.44 2.82
N THR A 17 -6.01 1.33 3.30
CA THR A 17 -6.36 2.55 2.56
C THR A 17 -5.17 3.50 2.46
N VAL A 18 -4.37 3.62 3.53
CA VAL A 18 -3.13 4.41 3.53
C VAL A 18 -2.09 3.83 2.58
N MET A 19 -1.87 2.50 2.62
CA MET A 19 -0.94 1.83 1.69
C MET A 19 -1.37 2.01 0.24
N ALA A 20 -2.67 1.95 -0.06
CA ALA A 20 -3.20 2.20 -1.41
C ALA A 20 -2.94 3.65 -1.88
N ALA A 21 -3.17 4.64 -1.00
CA ALA A 21 -2.90 6.04 -1.29
C ALA A 21 -1.41 6.28 -1.59
N LEU A 22 -0.52 5.76 -0.74
CA LEU A 22 0.94 5.88 -0.91
C LEU A 22 1.42 5.18 -2.18
N LYS A 23 0.92 3.97 -2.46
CA LYS A 23 1.21 3.24 -3.71
C LYS A 23 0.85 4.06 -4.92
N ALA A 24 -0.36 4.63 -4.96
CA ALA A 24 -0.82 5.45 -6.07
C ALA A 24 0.05 6.70 -6.30
N VAL A 25 0.52 7.35 -5.21
CA VAL A 25 1.46 8.48 -5.33
C VAL A 25 2.80 8.03 -5.88
N VAL A 26 3.36 6.94 -5.35
CA VAL A 26 4.67 6.42 -5.79
C VAL A 26 4.64 5.97 -7.25
N GLU A 27 3.57 5.31 -7.69
CA GLU A 27 3.40 4.88 -9.08
C GLU A 27 3.31 6.05 -10.06
N ARG A 28 2.67 7.15 -9.66
CA ARG A 28 2.41 8.31 -10.54
C ARG A 28 3.54 9.33 -10.54
N LYS A 29 4.17 9.56 -9.39
CA LYS A 29 5.13 10.65 -9.19
C LYS A 29 6.55 10.15 -8.92
N GLY A 30 6.72 8.93 -8.43
CA GLY A 30 7.99 8.34 -8.03
C GLY A 30 8.20 8.32 -6.51
N LEU A 31 9.41 7.98 -6.09
CA LEU A 31 9.81 7.93 -4.67
C LEU A 31 10.20 9.32 -4.18
N PHE A 32 9.84 9.65 -2.94
CA PHE A 32 10.15 10.92 -2.28
C PHE A 32 10.94 10.67 -0.99
N CYS A 33 11.63 11.68 -0.47
CA CYS A 33 12.57 11.46 0.64
C CYS A 33 11.91 11.18 1.99
N ALA A 34 10.80 11.84 2.31
CA ALA A 34 10.20 11.73 3.64
C ALA A 34 8.67 11.87 3.64
N LEU A 35 8.00 11.07 4.48
CA LEU A 35 6.58 11.16 4.77
C LEU A 35 6.38 11.75 6.16
N TYR A 36 5.70 12.89 6.23
CA TYR A 36 5.24 13.46 7.48
C TYR A 36 3.82 12.96 7.76
N SER A 37 3.63 12.27 8.89
CA SER A 37 2.32 11.79 9.33
C SER A 37 2.08 12.13 10.79
N ASP A 38 0.83 12.06 11.22
CA ASP A 38 0.54 11.99 12.64
C ASP A 38 1.00 10.65 13.23
N ARG A 39 0.69 10.46 14.52
CA ARG A 39 1.06 9.28 15.29
C ARG A 39 -0.07 8.25 15.36
N ALA A 40 -0.97 8.23 14.37
CA ALA A 40 -1.98 7.18 14.28
C ALA A 40 -1.32 5.79 14.20
N SER A 41 -2.02 4.78 14.71
CA SER A 41 -1.50 3.42 14.92
C SER A 41 -1.08 2.71 13.64
N HIS A 42 -1.60 3.13 12.48
CA HIS A 42 -1.20 2.60 11.18
C HIS A 42 0.15 3.15 10.71
N PHE A 43 0.58 4.33 11.16
CA PHE A 43 1.89 4.91 10.85
C PHE A 43 2.97 4.55 11.86
N PHE A 44 2.64 4.60 13.15
CA PHE A 44 3.60 4.37 14.23
C PHE A 44 3.02 3.50 15.33
N GLU A 45 3.83 2.57 15.84
CA GLU A 45 3.48 1.89 17.07
C GLU A 45 3.77 2.78 18.28
N THR A 46 2.77 2.92 19.14
CA THR A 46 2.88 3.71 20.37
C THR A 46 2.64 2.78 21.56
N PRO A 47 3.70 2.32 22.26
CA PRO A 47 3.57 1.32 23.31
C PRO A 47 2.65 1.73 24.47
N LYS A 48 2.57 3.05 24.76
CA LYS A 48 1.66 3.66 25.73
C LYS A 48 1.19 5.01 25.21
N ALA A 49 -0.11 5.30 25.31
CA ALA A 49 -0.69 6.56 24.89
C ALA A 49 0.08 7.76 25.49
N GLY A 50 0.50 8.69 24.63
CA GLY A 50 1.27 9.87 25.03
C GLY A 50 2.80 9.72 25.06
N GLN A 51 3.36 8.51 24.87
CA GLN A 51 4.81 8.32 24.78
C GLN A 51 5.37 8.55 23.37
N LYS A 52 6.71 8.56 23.25
CA LYS A 52 7.42 8.62 21.96
C LYS A 52 7.07 7.39 21.13
N VAL A 53 7.04 7.57 19.80
CA VAL A 53 6.83 6.47 18.86
C VAL A 53 8.03 5.53 18.91
N ASP A 54 7.76 4.23 18.76
CA ASP A 54 8.80 3.24 18.59
C ASP A 54 9.23 3.23 17.12
N LEU A 55 10.51 3.53 16.86
CA LEU A 55 11.09 3.55 15.52
C LEU A 55 11.69 2.19 15.13
N ASP A 56 11.92 1.31 16.10
CA ASP A 56 12.46 -0.02 15.90
C ASP A 56 11.35 -1.02 15.55
N ARG A 57 10.17 -0.84 16.15
CA ARG A 57 8.97 -1.64 15.85
C ARG A 57 8.10 -0.98 14.78
N LEU A 58 8.35 -1.37 13.53
CA LEU A 58 7.67 -0.79 12.38
C LEU A 58 6.26 -1.36 12.21
N THR A 59 5.31 -0.46 11.92
CA THR A 59 4.00 -0.84 11.38
C THR A 59 4.14 -1.35 9.95
N GLN A 60 3.06 -1.86 9.36
CA GLN A 60 3.04 -2.26 7.95
C GLN A 60 3.37 -1.07 7.02
N VAL A 61 2.87 0.13 7.32
CA VAL A 61 3.23 1.35 6.57
C VAL A 61 4.69 1.71 6.78
N GLY A 62 5.16 1.74 8.04
CA GLY A 62 6.56 2.05 8.35
C GLY A 62 7.54 1.09 7.68
N ARG A 63 7.18 -0.20 7.62
CA ARG A 63 7.94 -1.26 6.94
C ARG A 63 7.99 -1.01 5.43
N ALA A 64 6.87 -0.70 4.79
CA ALA A 64 6.84 -0.35 3.36
C ALA A 64 7.67 0.89 3.03
N MET A 65 7.57 1.95 3.86
CA MET A 65 8.36 3.16 3.66
C MET A 65 9.86 2.88 3.81
N LYS A 66 10.26 2.07 4.79
CA LYS A 66 11.65 1.63 4.97
C LYS A 66 12.17 0.82 3.78
N GLU A 67 11.38 -0.10 3.24
CA GLU A 67 11.74 -0.88 2.03
C GLU A 67 12.01 0.04 0.82
N LEU A 68 11.30 1.17 0.73
CA LEU A 68 11.47 2.16 -0.34
C LEU A 68 12.55 3.22 -0.04
N GLY A 69 13.17 3.19 1.14
CA GLY A 69 14.12 4.22 1.58
C GLY A 69 13.46 5.57 1.90
N ILE A 70 12.16 5.60 2.16
CA ILE A 70 11.39 6.79 2.51
C ILE A 70 11.42 6.97 4.04
N GLN A 71 11.85 8.14 4.51
CA GLN A 71 11.92 8.43 5.93
C GLN A 71 10.54 8.79 6.50
N MET A 72 10.10 8.06 7.52
CA MET A 72 8.90 8.41 8.30
C MET A 72 9.22 9.46 9.36
N ILE A 73 8.47 10.56 9.38
CA ILE A 73 8.64 11.65 10.35
C ILE A 73 7.34 11.87 11.13
N PRO A 74 7.32 11.54 12.45
CA PRO A 74 6.14 11.77 13.28
C PRO A 74 5.97 13.26 13.60
N ALA A 75 4.80 13.81 13.25
CA ALA A 75 4.41 15.15 13.64
C ALA A 75 3.91 15.16 15.09
N TYR A 76 4.60 15.91 15.96
CA TYR A 76 4.21 16.09 17.37
C TYR A 76 3.33 17.32 17.61
N SER A 77 3.13 18.15 16.59
CA SER A 77 2.31 19.34 16.70
C SER A 77 1.56 19.64 15.39
N PRO A 78 0.37 20.25 15.46
CA PRO A 78 -0.34 20.78 14.29
C PRO A 78 0.52 21.71 13.43
N GLN A 79 1.40 22.49 14.08
CA GLN A 79 2.33 23.41 13.42
C GLN A 79 3.34 22.70 12.52
N ALA A 80 3.77 21.48 12.89
CA ALA A 80 4.61 20.65 12.01
C ALA A 80 3.86 20.19 10.74
N ARG A 81 2.52 20.27 10.75
CA ARG A 81 1.58 19.96 9.66
C ARG A 81 0.94 21.21 9.03
N GLY A 82 1.35 22.42 9.41
CA GLY A 82 0.61 23.67 9.15
C GLY A 82 0.40 24.06 7.66
N ARG A 83 1.11 23.43 6.72
CA ARG A 83 0.81 23.55 5.28
C ARG A 83 -0.31 22.60 4.84
N SER A 84 -0.30 21.35 5.29
CA SER A 84 -1.36 20.40 4.96
C SER A 84 -2.66 20.72 5.68
N GLU A 85 -2.62 21.23 6.92
CA GLU A 85 -3.84 21.57 7.68
C GLU A 85 -4.65 22.71 7.05
N ARG A 86 -3.99 23.75 6.54
CA ARG A 86 -4.67 24.86 5.85
C ARG A 86 -5.35 24.41 4.56
N ASN A 87 -4.68 23.57 3.78
CA ASN A 87 -5.29 22.95 2.60
C ASN A 87 -6.44 22.04 3.01
N PHE A 88 -6.26 21.22 4.06
CA PHE A 88 -7.27 20.28 4.54
C PHE A 88 -8.55 20.97 5.01
N GLY A 89 -8.45 22.10 5.73
CA GLY A 89 -9.62 22.90 6.10
C GLY A 89 -10.39 23.44 4.88
N THR A 90 -9.68 23.85 3.83
CA THR A 90 -10.30 24.30 2.58
C THR A 90 -11.00 23.14 1.87
N TRP A 91 -10.40 21.95 1.90
CA TRP A 91 -11.01 20.72 1.39
C TRP A 91 -12.28 20.34 2.16
N GLN A 92 -12.23 20.32 3.49
CA GLN A 92 -13.38 19.96 4.33
C GLN A 92 -14.57 20.89 4.12
N GLY A 93 -14.34 22.19 3.92
CA GLY A 93 -15.42 23.14 3.66
C GLY A 93 -16.04 23.03 2.26
N ARG A 94 -15.22 22.81 1.23
CA ARG A 94 -15.66 22.84 -0.18
C ARG A 94 -16.10 21.49 -0.71
N LEU A 95 -15.38 20.42 -0.38
CA LEU A 95 -15.63 19.09 -0.95
C LEU A 95 -17.09 18.64 -0.79
N PRO A 96 -17.74 18.77 0.38
CA PRO A 96 -19.14 18.39 0.51
C PRO A 96 -20.09 19.18 -0.39
N GLN A 97 -19.77 20.44 -0.70
CA GLN A 97 -20.57 21.30 -1.57
C GLN A 97 -20.40 20.89 -3.04
N GLU A 98 -19.16 20.63 -3.45
CA GLU A 98 -18.82 20.20 -4.81
C GLU A 98 -19.43 18.83 -5.14
N LEU A 99 -19.36 17.88 -4.19
CA LEU A 99 -20.02 16.57 -4.34
C LEU A 99 -21.54 16.70 -4.45
N ARG A 100 -22.14 17.63 -3.69
CA ARG A 100 -23.58 17.92 -3.76
C ARG A 100 -23.97 18.56 -5.10
N LEU A 101 -23.20 19.53 -5.57
CA LEU A 101 -23.42 20.19 -6.87
C LEU A 101 -23.31 19.21 -8.04
N ALA A 102 -22.38 18.26 -7.95
CA ALA A 102 -22.21 17.22 -8.96
C ALA A 102 -23.23 16.07 -8.84
N GLY A 103 -24.14 16.12 -7.85
CA GLY A 103 -25.25 15.16 -7.69
C GLY A 103 -24.82 13.73 -7.36
N MET A 104 -23.62 13.54 -6.79
CA MET A 104 -23.03 12.22 -6.56
C MET A 104 -23.73 11.50 -5.41
N ARG A 105 -23.98 10.20 -5.60
CA ARG A 105 -24.74 9.39 -4.63
C ARG A 105 -23.95 8.21 -4.10
N THR A 106 -22.80 7.90 -4.71
CA THR A 106 -21.95 6.80 -4.31
C THR A 106 -20.52 7.26 -4.03
N VAL A 107 -19.81 6.51 -3.18
CA VAL A 107 -18.40 6.77 -2.84
C VAL A 107 -17.52 6.57 -4.07
N GLU A 108 -17.88 5.64 -4.95
CA GLU A 108 -17.21 5.34 -6.21
C GLU A 108 -17.28 6.53 -7.18
N GLU A 109 -18.47 7.12 -7.35
CA GLU A 109 -18.66 8.32 -8.16
C GLU A 109 -17.87 9.50 -7.61
N ALA A 110 -17.92 9.72 -6.29
CA ALA A 110 -17.17 10.78 -5.63
C ALA A 110 -15.66 10.59 -5.82
N ASN A 111 -15.14 9.38 -5.64
CA ASN A 111 -13.73 9.07 -5.85
C ASN A 111 -13.29 9.17 -7.31
N ARG A 112 -14.18 8.89 -8.28
CA ARG A 112 -13.92 9.16 -9.69
C ARG A 112 -13.80 10.66 -9.95
N PHE A 113 -14.75 11.46 -9.47
CA PHE A 113 -14.71 12.91 -9.59
C PHE A 113 -13.48 13.55 -8.93
N LEU A 114 -13.12 13.09 -7.74
CA LEU A 114 -11.90 13.53 -7.06
C LEU A 114 -10.68 13.35 -7.94
N ARG A 115 -10.51 12.16 -8.52
CA ARG A 115 -9.35 11.79 -9.33
C ARG A 115 -9.31 12.48 -10.69
N GLU A 116 -10.45 12.60 -11.36
CA GLU A 116 -10.52 13.05 -12.76
C GLU A 116 -10.67 14.57 -12.90
N GLN A 117 -11.29 15.23 -11.92
CA GLN A 117 -11.71 16.63 -12.04
C GLN A 117 -11.16 17.47 -10.87
N TYR A 118 -11.58 17.14 -9.64
CA TYR A 118 -11.48 18.06 -8.52
C TYR A 118 -10.05 18.28 -8.03
N ILE A 119 -9.21 17.24 -7.93
CA ILE A 119 -7.79 17.40 -7.54
C ILE A 119 -7.08 18.36 -8.51
N GLY A 120 -7.32 18.19 -9.82
CA GLY A 120 -6.72 19.05 -10.85
C GLY A 120 -7.18 20.50 -10.72
N GLU A 121 -8.48 20.73 -10.54
CA GLU A 121 -9.04 22.07 -10.34
C GLU A 121 -8.56 22.72 -9.04
N PHE A 122 -8.54 21.96 -7.95
CA PHE A 122 -8.06 22.42 -6.66
C PHE A 122 -6.60 22.84 -6.74
N ASN A 123 -5.74 22.02 -7.34
CA ASN A 123 -4.34 22.34 -7.51
C ASN A 123 -4.14 23.59 -8.38
N ARG A 124 -4.92 23.77 -9.46
CA ARG A 124 -4.85 24.99 -10.28
C ARG A 124 -5.19 26.26 -9.50
N ARG A 125 -6.14 26.19 -8.57
CA ARG A 125 -6.64 27.36 -7.82
C ARG A 125 -5.86 27.66 -6.55
N PHE A 126 -5.40 26.63 -5.85
CA PHE A 126 -4.90 26.75 -4.47
C PHE A 126 -3.48 26.22 -4.26
N ALA A 127 -2.88 25.52 -5.23
CA ALA A 127 -1.50 25.08 -5.07
C ALA A 127 -0.55 26.28 -5.15
N VAL A 128 0.30 26.38 -4.14
CA VAL A 128 1.39 27.35 -4.09
C VAL A 128 2.62 26.68 -4.72
N PRO A 129 3.26 27.30 -5.72
CA PRO A 129 4.45 26.75 -6.35
C PRO A 129 5.57 26.54 -5.34
N ALA A 130 6.49 25.62 -5.64
CA ALA A 130 7.71 25.50 -4.85
C ALA A 130 8.57 26.77 -5.00
N VAL A 131 9.22 27.18 -3.92
CA VAL A 131 10.18 28.30 -3.95
C VAL A 131 11.40 27.93 -4.80
N GLU A 132 11.84 26.68 -4.70
CA GLU A 132 12.97 26.12 -5.44
C GLU A 132 12.49 25.34 -6.66
N SER A 133 13.26 25.42 -7.74
CA SER A 133 13.05 24.64 -8.96
C SER A 133 13.53 23.19 -8.78
N GLY A 134 12.77 22.23 -9.29
CA GLY A 134 13.14 20.80 -9.28
C GLY A 134 12.02 19.91 -8.75
N THR A 135 12.29 18.60 -8.73
CA THR A 135 11.38 17.61 -8.17
C THR A 135 12.05 16.93 -6.97
N ALA A 136 11.30 16.80 -5.88
CA ALA A 136 11.72 15.97 -4.74
C ALA A 136 11.47 14.47 -5.00
N PHE A 137 10.91 14.13 -6.16
CA PHE A 137 10.66 12.75 -6.57
C PHE A 137 11.76 12.22 -7.48
N VAL A 138 12.16 10.98 -7.23
CA VAL A 138 12.99 10.18 -8.14
C VAL A 138 12.15 9.07 -8.77
N PRO A 139 12.44 8.65 -10.02
CA PRO A 139 11.73 7.55 -10.64
C PRO A 139 11.76 6.31 -9.75
N ALA A 140 10.60 5.75 -9.44
CA ALA A 140 10.53 4.44 -8.81
C ALA A 140 11.11 3.42 -9.81
N ARG A 141 12.20 2.74 -9.41
CA ARG A 141 12.67 1.57 -10.19
C ARG A 141 11.51 0.57 -10.27
N ARG A 142 11.46 -0.26 -11.32
CA ARG A 142 10.52 -1.38 -11.45
C ARG A 142 10.82 -2.45 -10.38
N GLY A 143 10.61 -2.11 -9.12
CA GLY A 143 10.48 -3.05 -8.02
C GLY A 143 9.02 -3.51 -7.94
N ASP A 144 8.81 -4.62 -7.26
CA ASP A 144 7.46 -5.16 -7.01
C ASP A 144 6.74 -4.28 -5.97
N LEU A 145 6.20 -3.15 -6.41
CA LEU A 145 5.44 -2.24 -5.56
C LEU A 145 4.20 -2.93 -4.97
N ASP A 146 3.64 -3.92 -5.66
CA ASP A 146 2.53 -4.72 -5.13
C ASP A 146 2.97 -5.45 -3.86
N ARG A 147 4.15 -6.08 -3.86
CA ARG A 147 4.74 -6.70 -2.67
C ARG A 147 5.11 -5.68 -1.58
N VAL A 148 5.69 -4.54 -1.94
CA VAL A 148 6.07 -3.52 -0.94
C VAL A 148 4.83 -2.99 -0.22
N PHE A 149 3.75 -2.73 -0.96
CA PHE A 149 2.50 -2.21 -0.41
C PHE A 149 1.52 -3.31 0.05
N SER A 150 1.94 -4.58 0.12
CA SER A 150 1.15 -5.66 0.71
C SER A 150 1.22 -5.63 2.24
N LEU A 151 0.29 -6.27 2.94
CA LEU A 151 0.47 -6.59 4.36
C LEU A 151 1.35 -7.84 4.45
N GLN A 152 2.42 -7.78 5.25
CA GLN A 152 3.41 -8.85 5.33
C GLN A 152 3.37 -9.54 6.70
N HIS A 153 3.35 -10.87 6.68
CA HIS A 153 3.27 -11.72 7.86
C HIS A 153 4.32 -12.82 7.78
N GLU A 154 5.27 -12.83 8.73
CA GLU A 154 6.20 -13.94 8.85
C GLU A 154 5.53 -15.13 9.53
N ARG A 155 5.68 -16.32 8.94
CA ARG A 155 5.16 -17.58 9.47
C ARG A 155 6.17 -18.70 9.25
N VAL A 156 6.04 -19.76 10.03
CA VAL A 156 6.79 -21.00 9.85
C VAL A 156 5.89 -22.01 9.16
N VAL A 157 6.40 -22.68 8.13
CA VAL A 157 5.67 -23.70 7.38
C VAL A 157 5.49 -24.96 8.23
N ASN A 158 4.28 -25.48 8.30
CA ASN A 158 3.92 -26.70 9.02
C ASN A 158 4.50 -27.97 8.35
N ARG A 159 4.45 -29.10 9.06
CA ARG A 159 4.98 -30.39 8.58
C ARG A 159 4.31 -30.90 7.31
N ASP A 160 3.05 -30.55 7.09
CA ASP A 160 2.24 -30.85 5.90
C ASP A 160 2.45 -29.83 4.75
N ASN A 161 3.48 -28.97 4.87
CA ASN A 161 3.81 -27.92 3.91
C ASN A 161 2.72 -26.85 3.76
N THR A 162 1.94 -26.62 4.81
CA THR A 162 0.94 -25.55 4.87
C THR A 162 1.42 -24.35 5.69
N VAL A 163 0.77 -23.21 5.49
CA VAL A 163 0.89 -22.06 6.38
C VAL A 163 -0.48 -21.55 6.78
N GLN A 164 -0.66 -21.23 8.05
CA GLN A 164 -1.88 -20.64 8.57
C GLN A 164 -1.75 -19.12 8.71
N LEU A 165 -2.78 -18.42 8.24
CA LEU A 165 -3.00 -17.00 8.49
C LEU A 165 -4.47 -16.82 8.87
N ASP A 166 -4.71 -16.28 10.06
CA ASP A 166 -6.02 -16.20 10.69
C ASP A 166 -6.75 -17.56 10.68
N GLN A 167 -7.95 -17.62 10.10
CA GLN A 167 -8.77 -18.82 9.99
C GLN A 167 -8.55 -19.59 8.68
N ARG A 168 -7.54 -19.22 7.87
CA ARG A 168 -7.25 -19.83 6.57
C ARG A 168 -5.95 -20.60 6.58
N VAL A 169 -5.95 -21.74 5.89
CA VAL A 169 -4.76 -22.59 5.68
C VAL A 169 -4.41 -22.56 4.20
N TRP A 170 -3.13 -22.30 3.92
CA TRP A 170 -2.60 -22.14 2.57
C TRP A 170 -1.62 -23.28 2.28
N GLN A 171 -1.95 -24.13 1.31
CA GLN A 171 -1.09 -25.23 0.90
C GLN A 171 0.04 -24.72 -0.01
N ILE A 172 1.29 -25.00 0.34
CA ILE A 172 2.42 -24.77 -0.56
C ILE A 172 2.67 -26.06 -1.34
N GLU A 173 2.74 -25.94 -2.66
CA GLU A 173 3.10 -27.05 -3.54
C GLU A 173 4.59 -27.36 -3.45
N LYS A 174 4.99 -28.57 -3.86
CA LYS A 174 6.41 -28.92 -3.93
C LYS A 174 7.15 -27.96 -4.86
N THR A 175 8.27 -27.42 -4.38
CA THR A 175 9.16 -26.59 -5.19
C THR A 175 10.21 -27.48 -5.87
N LEU A 176 10.69 -27.08 -7.05
CA LEU A 176 11.64 -27.90 -7.83
C LEU A 176 12.98 -28.09 -7.12
N TRP A 177 13.43 -27.07 -6.40
CA TRP A 177 14.73 -27.03 -5.73
C TRP A 177 14.66 -27.50 -4.27
N ARG A 178 13.45 -27.73 -3.75
CA ARG A 178 13.25 -28.22 -2.39
C ARG A 178 11.91 -28.94 -2.24
N GLY A 179 11.99 -30.23 -1.92
CA GLY A 179 10.81 -31.10 -1.84
C GLY A 179 9.78 -30.71 -0.77
N THR A 180 10.21 -30.00 0.30
CA THR A 180 9.32 -29.43 1.32
C THR A 180 9.94 -28.20 1.97
N LEU A 181 9.11 -27.22 2.30
CA LEU A 181 9.48 -26.03 3.07
C LEU A 181 9.13 -26.15 4.55
N ALA A 182 8.66 -27.31 5.02
CA ALA A 182 8.39 -27.54 6.44
C ALA A 182 9.53 -27.04 7.36
N GLY A 183 9.16 -26.29 8.40
CA GLY A 183 10.09 -25.67 9.34
C GLY A 183 10.78 -24.38 8.84
N CYS A 184 10.60 -24.01 7.57
CA CYS A 184 11.15 -22.76 7.03
C CYS A 184 10.30 -21.56 7.42
N ARG A 185 10.95 -20.42 7.64
CA ARG A 185 10.27 -19.13 7.73
C ARG A 185 9.96 -18.61 6.33
N VAL A 186 8.72 -18.21 6.13
CA VAL A 186 8.22 -17.62 4.89
C VAL A 186 7.48 -16.32 5.20
N THR A 187 7.38 -15.45 4.19
CA THR A 187 6.63 -14.20 4.26
C THR A 187 5.36 -14.35 3.44
N LEU A 188 4.21 -14.16 4.09
CA LEU A 188 2.92 -14.08 3.45
C LEU A 188 2.62 -12.62 3.17
N CYS A 189 2.32 -12.31 1.91
CA CYS A 189 2.02 -10.99 1.42
C CYS A 189 0.54 -10.96 1.00
N GLU A 190 -0.31 -10.33 1.81
CA GLU A 190 -1.70 -10.00 1.44
C GLU A 190 -1.70 -8.71 0.62
N HIS A 191 -1.97 -8.83 -0.67
CA HIS A 191 -2.03 -7.71 -1.61
C HIS A 191 -3.28 -6.86 -1.39
N LEU A 192 -3.22 -5.60 -1.81
CA LEU A 192 -4.32 -4.65 -1.63
C LEU A 192 -5.57 -4.99 -2.45
N ASP A 193 -5.43 -5.82 -3.48
CA ASP A 193 -6.53 -6.36 -4.28
C ASP A 193 -7.08 -7.70 -3.75
N GLY A 194 -6.61 -8.14 -2.59
CA GLY A 194 -7.04 -9.38 -1.94
C GLY A 194 -6.27 -10.63 -2.36
N ARG A 195 -5.41 -10.57 -3.38
CA ARG A 195 -4.51 -11.70 -3.70
C ARG A 195 -3.57 -11.99 -2.54
N LEU A 196 -3.09 -13.23 -2.46
CA LEU A 196 -2.08 -13.62 -1.48
C LEU A 196 -0.88 -14.26 -2.17
N SER A 197 0.32 -13.93 -1.73
CA SER A 197 1.55 -14.57 -2.19
C SER A 197 2.41 -15.01 -1.02
N ILE A 198 3.14 -16.11 -1.19
CA ILE A 198 4.01 -16.67 -0.17
C ILE A 198 5.43 -16.69 -0.73
N HIS A 199 6.35 -16.09 0.01
CA HIS A 199 7.75 -15.97 -0.37
C HIS A 199 8.68 -16.69 0.62
N TYR A 200 9.65 -17.42 0.07
CA TYR A 200 10.82 -17.89 0.81
C TYR A 200 12.04 -17.11 0.34
N GLY A 201 12.44 -16.10 1.12
CA GLY A 201 13.47 -15.14 0.72
C GLY A 201 13.08 -14.43 -0.60
N PRO A 202 13.89 -14.52 -1.67
CA PRO A 202 13.56 -13.93 -2.96
C PRO A 202 12.57 -14.78 -3.79
N HIS A 203 12.33 -16.04 -3.43
CA HIS A 203 11.52 -16.95 -4.23
C HIS A 203 10.03 -16.83 -3.91
N LEU A 204 9.20 -16.61 -4.92
CA LEU A 204 7.76 -16.84 -4.85
C LEU A 204 7.49 -18.35 -4.86
N VAL A 205 6.90 -18.89 -3.79
CA VAL A 205 6.67 -20.33 -3.63
C VAL A 205 5.20 -20.73 -3.77
N ALA A 206 4.27 -19.80 -3.52
CA ALA A 206 2.84 -19.97 -3.79
C ALA A 206 2.17 -18.62 -4.05
N ALA A 207 1.10 -18.62 -4.83
CA ALA A 207 0.27 -17.44 -5.07
C ALA A 207 -1.19 -17.87 -5.17
N PHE A 208 -2.10 -17.01 -4.71
CA PHE A 208 -3.53 -17.27 -4.61
C PHE A 208 -4.32 -16.04 -5.05
N SER A 209 -5.48 -16.27 -5.66
CA SER A 209 -6.46 -15.21 -5.99
C SER A 209 -7.14 -14.68 -4.72
N ALA A 210 -7.95 -13.63 -4.86
CA ALA A 210 -8.73 -13.08 -3.76
C ALA A 210 -9.74 -14.09 -3.17
N GLU A 211 -10.21 -15.02 -3.99
CA GLU A 211 -11.09 -16.13 -3.60
C GLU A 211 -10.32 -17.28 -2.92
N GLY A 212 -8.99 -17.18 -2.81
CA GLY A 212 -8.13 -18.17 -2.20
C GLY A 212 -7.77 -19.35 -3.10
N LEU A 213 -8.04 -19.25 -4.41
CA LEU A 213 -7.70 -20.30 -5.36
C LEU A 213 -6.23 -20.18 -5.79
N PRO A 214 -5.49 -21.30 -5.94
CA PRO A 214 -4.12 -21.25 -6.43
C PRO A 214 -4.02 -20.54 -7.78
N ALA A 215 -3.15 -19.52 -7.87
CA ALA A 215 -2.85 -18.87 -9.14
C ALA A 215 -2.05 -19.84 -10.02
N ARG A 216 -2.44 -19.98 -11.30
CA ARG A 216 -1.72 -20.82 -12.26
C ARG A 216 -0.26 -20.40 -12.32
N LYS A 217 0.66 -21.35 -12.14
CA LYS A 217 2.10 -21.11 -12.34
C LYS A 217 2.30 -20.64 -13.78
N SER A 218 2.93 -19.49 -13.98
CA SER A 218 3.23 -18.89 -15.28
C SER A 218 4.18 -19.71 -16.18
N GLY A 219 4.41 -20.99 -15.88
CA GLY A 219 5.28 -21.92 -16.62
C GLY A 219 4.58 -23.15 -17.21
N GLU A 220 3.31 -23.42 -16.90
CA GLU A 220 2.58 -24.53 -17.54
C GLU A 220 1.93 -24.05 -18.85
N ARG A 221 2.76 -23.89 -19.90
CA ARG A 221 2.24 -23.93 -21.27
C ARG A 221 1.67 -25.34 -21.49
N SER A 222 0.38 -25.39 -21.83
CA SER A 222 -0.34 -26.58 -22.29
C SER A 222 0.57 -27.44 -23.18
N ARG A 223 1.02 -28.59 -22.66
CA ARG A 223 1.48 -29.69 -23.51
C ARG A 223 0.23 -30.26 -24.17
N THR A 224 -0.23 -29.62 -25.23
CA THR A 224 -1.16 -30.23 -26.16
C THR A 224 -0.42 -31.42 -26.77
N LYS A 225 -0.76 -32.64 -26.32
CA LYS A 225 -0.37 -33.87 -27.00
C LYS A 225 -0.95 -33.81 -28.41
N GLN A 226 -0.16 -33.41 -29.39
CA GLN A 226 -0.41 -33.80 -30.77
C GLN A 226 -0.15 -35.30 -30.84
N GLY A 227 -1.22 -36.08 -30.93
CA GLY A 227 -1.17 -37.47 -31.29
C GLY A 227 -0.60 -37.60 -32.71
N VAL A 228 0.53 -38.29 -32.80
CA VAL A 228 1.05 -38.99 -33.98
C VAL A 228 1.14 -40.41 -33.43
N VAL A 229 0.35 -41.40 -33.85
CA VAL A 229 0.04 -41.92 -35.20
C VAL A 229 -1.38 -42.49 -35.17
#